data_AF-A0A1W9THW0-F1
#
_entry.id   AF-A0A1W9THW0-F1
#
_cell.length_a   1.000
_cell.length_b   1.000
_cell.length_c   1.000
_cell.angle_alpha   90.00
_cell.angle_beta   90.00
_cell.angle_gamma   90.00
#
_symmetry.space_group_name_H-M   'P 1'
#
loop_
_entity.id
_entity.type
_entity.pdbx_description
1 polymer ?
#
loop_
_entity_poly.entity_id
_entity_poly.type
_entity_poly.pdbx_seq_one_letter_code
_entity_poly.pdbx_strand_id
1 'polypeptide(L)'
;MLNQSPVFLGGQGGLVGPCRLAFGTVAAAGSICRRDELRPGRLIVENTKSNINIPFKTGRYTGINRIVTNNIFYIANLWALMQWYVNIRSLFISNDFPVTLLSGLREKLQMGISERIKRLTVFIQKAGAGKNKESGTACNILSEFEKGFKKTYFYAGDLRIRDSFISAIERVIQLEGTDYIDVIKKIDPLDANNGTLWLQGIIDDIVNDFNLQAFR
;
A
#
# COMPACT_ATOMS: atom_id res chain seq x y z
N MET A 1 -0.28 6.35 -11.02
CA MET A 1 -0.87 6.44 -12.38
C MET A 1 -0.41 5.26 -13.24
N LEU A 2 -1.11 4.97 -14.34
CA LEU A 2 -0.74 3.90 -15.31
C LEU A 2 0.42 4.30 -16.24
N ASN A 3 1.39 5.05 -15.72
CA ASN A 3 2.54 5.59 -16.44
C ASN A 3 3.89 5.14 -15.84
N GLN A 4 3.85 4.19 -14.92
CA GLN A 4 5.04 3.60 -14.29
C GLN A 4 5.24 2.17 -14.78
N SER A 5 6.49 1.74 -14.92
CA SER A 5 6.79 0.34 -15.21
C SER A 5 6.28 -0.57 -14.08
N PRO A 6 5.57 -1.67 -14.39
CA PRO A 6 5.02 -2.54 -13.36
C PRO A 6 6.12 -3.27 -12.59
N VAL A 7 5.76 -3.75 -11.39
CA VAL A 7 6.58 -4.74 -10.67
C VAL A 7 6.30 -6.12 -11.26
N PHE A 8 7.35 -6.85 -11.64
CA PHE A 8 7.24 -8.19 -12.21
C PHE A 8 7.82 -9.23 -11.25
N LEU A 9 7.05 -10.28 -10.98
CA LEU A 9 7.50 -11.45 -10.22
C LEU A 9 7.61 -12.63 -11.18
N GLY A 10 8.85 -13.07 -11.45
CA GLY A 10 9.11 -14.20 -12.32
C GLY A 10 8.48 -15.49 -11.80
N GLY A 11 8.21 -16.43 -12.73
CA GLY A 11 7.59 -17.71 -12.41
C GLY A 11 8.33 -18.47 -11.31
N GLN A 12 7.58 -19.13 -10.42
CA GLN A 12 8.11 -19.84 -9.25
C GLN A 12 8.92 -18.95 -8.28
N GLY A 13 8.88 -17.63 -8.43
CA GLY A 13 9.39 -16.68 -7.45
C GLY A 13 8.40 -16.46 -6.31
N GLY A 14 8.83 -15.70 -5.30
CA GLY A 14 7.99 -15.35 -4.16
C GLY A 14 8.42 -14.06 -3.47
N LEU A 15 7.58 -13.57 -2.56
CA LEU A 15 7.86 -12.43 -1.69
C LEU A 15 7.56 -12.83 -0.25
N VAL A 16 8.53 -12.64 0.64
CA VAL A 16 8.34 -12.83 2.08
C VAL A 16 7.97 -11.49 2.69
N GLY A 17 6.67 -11.24 2.81
CA GLY A 17 6.13 -9.98 3.30
C GLY A 17 6.33 -9.73 4.81
N PRO A 18 6.17 -8.47 5.26
CA PRO A 18 5.89 -7.30 4.45
C PRO A 18 7.17 -6.75 3.79
N CYS A 19 7.12 -6.57 2.46
CA CYS A 19 8.22 -6.01 1.66
C CYS A 19 7.70 -4.93 0.73
N ARG A 20 8.53 -3.93 0.46
CA ARG A 20 8.25 -2.82 -0.45
C ARG A 20 9.18 -2.89 -1.66
N LEU A 21 8.58 -2.87 -2.85
CA LEU A 21 9.30 -2.86 -4.13
C LEU A 21 8.91 -1.61 -4.91
N ALA A 22 9.88 -0.88 -5.42
CA ALA A 22 9.65 0.26 -6.29
C ALA A 22 9.20 -0.20 -7.69
N PHE A 23 8.53 0.70 -8.41
CA PHE A 23 8.12 0.46 -9.80
C PHE A 23 9.31 0.06 -10.69
N GLY A 24 9.03 -0.76 -11.69
CA GLY A 24 10.02 -1.34 -12.59
C GLY A 24 10.91 -2.42 -11.97
N THR A 25 10.66 -2.83 -10.72
CA THR A 25 11.38 -3.95 -10.11
C THR A 25 10.98 -5.27 -10.77
N VAL A 26 11.96 -6.05 -11.17
CA VAL A 26 11.80 -7.38 -11.77
C VAL A 26 12.47 -8.40 -10.86
N ALA A 27 11.71 -9.32 -10.29
CA ALA A 27 12.27 -10.50 -9.63
C ALA A 27 12.43 -11.62 -10.66
N ALA A 28 13.63 -12.16 -10.81
CA ALA A 28 13.87 -13.29 -11.70
C ALA A 28 13.09 -14.54 -11.26
N ALA A 29 12.82 -15.45 -12.20
CA ALA A 29 12.17 -16.72 -11.90
C ALA A 29 12.93 -17.48 -10.79
N GLY A 30 12.19 -18.12 -9.88
CA GLY A 30 12.75 -18.82 -8.73
C GLY A 30 13.32 -17.93 -7.61
N SER A 31 13.31 -16.59 -7.75
CA SER A 31 13.80 -15.69 -6.71
C SER A 31 12.76 -15.46 -5.61
N ILE A 32 13.16 -15.59 -4.35
CA ILE A 32 12.30 -15.28 -3.18
C ILE A 32 12.76 -13.96 -2.58
N CYS A 33 12.07 -12.87 -2.87
CA CYS A 33 12.38 -11.54 -2.36
C CYS A 33 12.10 -11.45 -0.85
N ARG A 34 13.14 -11.18 -0.05
CA ARG A 34 13.03 -11.06 1.43
C ARG A 34 13.27 -9.65 1.98
N ARG A 35 13.68 -8.73 1.12
CA ARG A 35 14.10 -7.37 1.49
C ARG A 35 13.36 -6.35 0.64
N ASP A 36 13.31 -5.13 1.16
CA ASP A 36 12.80 -4.00 0.42
C ASP A 36 13.79 -3.62 -0.68
N GLU A 37 13.28 -3.18 -1.82
CA GLU A 37 14.04 -2.57 -2.91
C GLU A 37 13.30 -1.30 -3.33
N LEU A 38 13.70 -0.18 -2.75
CA LEU A 38 13.04 1.11 -2.96
C LEU A 38 13.61 1.88 -4.17
N ARG A 39 14.66 1.36 -4.81
CA ARG A 39 15.21 1.97 -6.03
C ARG A 39 14.44 1.42 -7.24
N PRO A 40 13.94 2.27 -8.14
CA PRO A 40 13.18 1.82 -9.30
C PRO A 40 14.07 1.04 -10.30
N GLY A 41 13.42 0.22 -11.14
CA GLY A 41 14.08 -0.41 -12.30
C GLY A 41 15.13 -1.47 -11.95
N ARG A 42 15.01 -2.15 -10.80
CA ARG A 42 16.01 -3.14 -10.34
C ARG A 42 15.63 -4.56 -10.75
N LEU A 43 16.62 -5.32 -11.20
CA LEU A 43 16.52 -6.78 -11.35
C LEU A 43 17.00 -7.45 -10.07
N ILE A 44 16.12 -8.20 -9.42
CA ILE A 44 16.42 -9.01 -8.24
C ILE A 44 16.65 -10.44 -8.69
N VAL A 45 17.89 -10.90 -8.52
CA VAL A 45 18.28 -12.31 -8.67
C VAL A 45 18.73 -12.78 -7.30
N GLU A 46 17.88 -13.53 -6.61
CA GLU A 46 18.22 -14.07 -5.29
C GLU A 46 18.63 -15.54 -5.44
N ASN A 47 19.93 -15.79 -5.46
CA ASN A 47 20.47 -17.15 -5.35
C ASN A 47 20.29 -17.64 -3.91
N THR A 48 19.88 -18.90 -3.75
CA THR A 48 19.77 -19.57 -2.45
C THR A 48 21.06 -19.40 -1.64
N LYS A 49 21.00 -18.64 -0.54
CA LYS A 49 22.12 -18.53 0.41
C LYS A 49 22.07 -19.69 1.41
N SER A 50 23.24 -20.30 1.62
CA SER A 50 23.68 -21.25 2.66
C SER A 50 22.60 -21.79 3.60
N ASN A 51 22.48 -23.13 3.67
CA ASN A 51 21.68 -23.82 4.68
C ASN A 51 22.10 -23.40 6.10
N ILE A 52 21.28 -22.57 6.74
CA ILE A 52 21.44 -22.22 8.16
C ILE A 52 20.57 -23.20 8.97
N ASN A 53 21.20 -23.95 9.87
CA ASN A 53 20.50 -24.80 10.83
C ASN A 53 20.86 -24.33 12.25
N ILE A 54 19.97 -23.54 12.84
CA ILE A 54 20.12 -23.02 14.21
C ILE A 54 18.85 -23.31 15.02
N PRO A 55 18.95 -23.59 16.34
CA PRO A 55 17.79 -23.81 17.17
C PRO A 55 16.82 -22.62 17.14
N PHE A 56 15.55 -22.89 16.86
CA PHE A 56 14.50 -21.88 16.89
C PHE A 56 14.21 -21.48 18.34
N LYS A 57 14.44 -20.20 18.66
CA LYS A 57 14.06 -19.61 19.96
C LYS A 57 12.80 -18.78 19.79
N THR A 58 11.70 -19.29 20.33
CA THR A 58 10.40 -18.60 20.37
C THR A 58 10.54 -17.26 21.12
N GLY A 59 9.88 -16.21 20.62
CA GLY A 59 9.82 -14.90 21.28
C GLY A 59 10.94 -13.92 20.90
N ARG A 60 11.92 -14.32 20.09
CA ARG A 60 12.95 -13.41 19.55
C ARG A 60 12.59 -12.96 18.14
N TYR A 61 11.90 -11.83 18.05
CA TYR A 61 11.61 -11.16 16.77
C TYR A 61 12.71 -10.14 16.45
N THR A 62 13.20 -10.16 15.22
CA THR A 62 14.18 -9.18 14.70
C THR A 62 13.53 -8.30 13.64
N GLY A 63 13.86 -7.01 13.61
CA GLY A 63 13.34 -6.09 12.60
C GLY A 63 11.87 -5.75 12.82
N ILE A 64 11.43 -5.66 14.07
CA ILE A 64 10.05 -5.31 14.43
C ILE A 64 9.67 -3.98 13.80
N ASN A 65 10.54 -2.97 13.93
CA ASN A 65 10.33 -1.64 13.37
C ASN A 65 10.03 -1.68 11.86
N ARG A 66 10.82 -2.47 11.10
CA ARG A 66 10.61 -2.65 9.66
C ARG A 66 9.27 -3.32 9.37
N ILE A 67 8.93 -4.39 10.10
CA ILE A 67 7.68 -5.12 9.90
C ILE A 67 6.47 -4.21 10.19
N VAL A 68 6.51 -3.44 11.27
CA VAL A 68 5.46 -2.50 11.65
C VAL A 68 5.33 -1.40 10.59
N THR A 69 6.45 -0.76 10.24
CA THR A 69 6.52 0.29 9.22
C THR A 69 5.93 -0.18 7.90
N ASN A 70 6.38 -1.33 7.37
CA ASN A 70 5.91 -1.83 6.08
C ASN A 70 4.43 -2.25 6.11
N ASN A 71 3.91 -2.73 7.25
CA ASN A 71 2.47 -2.99 7.37
C ASN A 71 1.66 -1.69 7.39
N ILE A 72 2.13 -0.63 8.05
CA ILE A 72 1.46 0.67 8.04
C ILE A 72 1.44 1.24 6.61
N PHE A 73 2.57 1.19 5.89
CA PHE A 73 2.60 1.53 4.47
C PHE A 73 1.61 0.70 3.65
N TYR A 74 1.52 -0.61 3.90
CA TYR A 74 0.58 -1.48 3.19
C TYR A 74 -0.88 -1.05 3.44
N ILE A 75 -1.26 -0.82 4.70
CA ILE A 75 -2.60 -0.36 5.05
C ILE A 75 -2.90 1.00 4.42
N ALA A 76 -1.95 1.93 4.46
CA ALA A 76 -2.08 3.25 3.84
C ALA A 76 -2.28 3.16 2.31
N ASN A 77 -1.55 2.26 1.64
CA ASN A 77 -1.72 2.01 0.20
C ASN A 77 -3.10 1.39 -0.12
N LEU A 78 -3.60 0.47 0.71
CA LEU A 78 -4.96 -0.06 0.54
C LEU A 78 -6.01 1.04 0.74
N TRP A 79 -5.78 1.99 1.65
CA TRP A 79 -6.66 3.14 1.85
C TRP A 79 -6.64 4.10 0.67
N ALA A 80 -5.46 4.41 0.12
CA ALA A 80 -5.34 5.19 -1.11
C ALA A 80 -6.06 4.50 -2.29
N LEU A 81 -5.94 3.18 -2.40
CA LEU A 81 -6.68 2.39 -3.40
C LEU A 81 -8.20 2.44 -3.16
N MET A 82 -8.66 2.41 -1.91
CA MET A 82 -10.07 2.63 -1.58
C MET A 82 -10.56 3.99 -2.10
N GLN A 83 -9.79 5.05 -1.87
CA GLN A 83 -10.15 6.39 -2.34
C GLN A 83 -10.17 6.47 -3.87
N TRP A 84 -9.29 5.76 -4.56
CA TRP A 84 -9.37 5.61 -6.02
C TRP A 84 -10.69 4.96 -6.46
N TYR A 85 -11.12 3.89 -5.79
CA TYR A 85 -12.41 3.26 -6.12
C TYR A 85 -13.61 4.16 -5.83
N VAL A 86 -13.59 4.86 -4.70
CA VAL A 86 -14.68 5.74 -4.26
C VAL A 86 -14.85 6.93 -5.21
N ASN A 87 -13.75 7.61 -5.56
CA ASN A 87 -13.81 8.92 -6.22
C ASN A 87 -13.54 8.84 -7.72
N ILE A 88 -12.73 7.89 -8.19
CA ILE A 88 -12.33 7.80 -9.60
C ILE A 88 -13.07 6.68 -10.32
N ARG A 89 -13.02 5.44 -9.82
CA ARG A 89 -13.66 4.30 -10.52
C ARG A 89 -15.19 4.41 -10.57
N SER A 90 -15.81 5.17 -9.67
CA SER A 90 -17.23 5.49 -9.68
C SER A 90 -17.68 6.32 -10.89
N LEU A 91 -16.76 7.02 -11.56
CA LEU A 91 -17.03 7.77 -12.80
C LEU A 91 -17.16 6.85 -14.03
N PHE A 92 -16.79 5.57 -13.89
CA PHE A 92 -16.69 4.61 -15.00
C PHE A 92 -17.68 3.44 -14.85
N ILE A 93 -18.85 3.67 -14.25
CA ILE A 93 -19.90 2.64 -14.16
C ILE A 93 -20.41 2.31 -15.56
N SER A 94 -20.45 1.02 -15.87
CA SER A 94 -20.87 0.49 -17.16
C SER A 94 -21.41 -0.94 -17.00
N ASN A 95 -21.82 -1.57 -18.10
CA ASN A 95 -22.25 -2.98 -18.07
C ASN A 95 -21.12 -3.93 -17.65
N ASP A 96 -19.88 -3.65 -18.06
CA ASP A 96 -18.69 -4.45 -17.70
C ASP A 96 -18.13 -4.08 -16.32
N PHE A 97 -18.48 -2.89 -15.81
CA PHE A 97 -18.13 -2.44 -14.46
C PHE A 97 -19.35 -1.87 -13.72
N PRO A 98 -20.29 -2.73 -13.30
CA PRO A 98 -21.52 -2.29 -12.67
C PRO A 98 -21.28 -1.81 -11.23
N VAL A 99 -22.25 -1.05 -10.70
CA VAL A 99 -22.21 -0.53 -9.32
C VAL A 99 -22.07 -1.64 -8.27
N THR A 100 -22.62 -2.83 -8.53
CA THR A 100 -22.49 -4.00 -7.65
C THR A 100 -21.06 -4.51 -7.57
N LEU A 101 -20.32 -4.52 -8.69
CA LEU A 101 -18.90 -4.87 -8.71
C LEU A 101 -18.08 -3.82 -7.96
N LEU A 102 -18.34 -2.54 -8.17
CA LEU A 102 -17.69 -1.46 -7.41
C LEU A 102 -17.93 -1.62 -5.90
N SER A 103 -19.17 -1.91 -5.49
CA SER A 103 -19.52 -2.16 -4.09
C SER A 103 -18.73 -3.34 -3.51
N GLY A 104 -18.69 -4.47 -4.23
CA GLY A 104 -17.92 -5.63 -3.83
C GLY A 104 -16.42 -5.36 -3.70
N LEU A 105 -15.84 -4.58 -4.62
CA LEU A 105 -14.42 -4.19 -4.55
C LEU A 105 -14.12 -3.33 -3.31
N ARG A 106 -15.01 -2.38 -2.99
CA ARG A 106 -14.91 -1.57 -1.77
C ARG A 106 -15.02 -2.45 -0.52
N GLU A 107 -15.98 -3.37 -0.48
CA GLU A 107 -16.12 -4.32 0.63
C GLU A 107 -14.85 -5.17 0.82
N LYS A 108 -14.27 -5.70 -0.27
CA LYS A 108 -13.05 -6.51 -0.20
C LYS A 108 -11.84 -5.71 0.30
N LEU A 109 -11.69 -4.45 -0.13
CA LEU A 109 -10.66 -3.58 0.41
C LEU A 109 -10.85 -3.31 1.90
N GLN A 110 -12.08 -3.04 2.33
CA GLN A 110 -12.40 -2.82 3.73
C GLN A 110 -12.09 -4.07 4.58
N MET A 111 -12.46 -5.26 4.12
CA MET A 111 -12.11 -6.53 4.76
C MET A 111 -10.59 -6.71 4.84
N GLY A 112 -9.87 -6.44 3.75
CA GLY A 112 -8.41 -6.55 3.69
C GLY A 112 -7.72 -5.62 4.69
N ILE A 113 -8.13 -4.36 4.75
CA ILE A 113 -7.63 -3.35 5.69
C ILE A 113 -7.88 -3.82 7.13
N SER A 114 -9.12 -4.19 7.47
CA SER A 114 -9.48 -4.65 8.82
C SER A 114 -8.65 -5.87 9.25
N GLU A 115 -8.46 -6.85 8.36
CA GLU A 115 -7.65 -8.04 8.64
C GLU A 115 -6.17 -7.68 8.81
N ARG A 116 -5.61 -6.76 8.01
CA ARG A 116 -4.22 -6.32 8.16
C ARG A 116 -3.96 -5.63 9.48
N ILE A 117 -4.88 -4.76 9.91
CA ILE A 117 -4.83 -4.10 11.21
C ILE A 117 -4.84 -5.16 12.32
N LYS A 118 -5.81 -6.09 12.29
CA LYS A 118 -5.90 -7.18 13.26
C LYS A 118 -4.62 -8.01 13.33
N ARG A 119 -4.00 -8.35 12.19
CA ARG A 119 -2.76 -9.13 12.16
C ARG A 119 -1.57 -8.35 12.69
N LEU A 120 -1.48 -7.05 12.41
CA LEU A 120 -0.47 -6.17 12.97
C LEU A 120 -0.59 -6.06 14.49
N THR A 121 -1.82 -5.89 15.01
CA THR A 121 -2.11 -5.89 16.45
C THR A 121 -1.61 -7.17 17.11
N VAL A 122 -1.99 -8.33 16.57
CA VAL A 122 -1.57 -9.64 17.10
C VAL A 122 -0.05 -9.81 17.03
N PHE A 123 0.60 -9.36 15.96
CA PHE A 123 2.06 -9.43 15.82
C PHE A 123 2.76 -8.61 16.91
N ILE A 124 2.36 -7.35 17.09
CA ILE A 124 2.97 -6.44 18.07
C ILE A 124 2.74 -6.95 19.49
N GLN A 125 1.55 -7.45 19.83
CA GLN A 125 1.28 -8.07 21.14
C GLN A 125 2.22 -9.25 21.43
N LYS A 126 2.44 -10.12 20.43
CA LYS A 126 3.36 -11.26 20.54
C LYS A 126 4.83 -10.83 20.63
N ALA A 127 5.23 -9.79 19.90
CA ALA A 127 6.57 -9.22 19.96
C ALA A 127 6.83 -8.45 21.27
N GLY A 128 5.80 -7.79 21.79
CA GLY A 128 5.74 -7.03 23.06
C GLY A 128 6.15 -7.85 24.29
N ALA A 129 5.84 -9.14 24.29
CA ALA A 129 6.19 -10.06 25.36
C ALA A 129 7.72 -10.22 25.57
N GLY A 130 8.54 -9.84 24.58
CA GLY A 130 10.00 -9.98 24.61
C GLY A 130 10.79 -8.93 25.39
N LYS A 131 10.14 -7.91 26.00
CA LYS A 131 10.76 -6.84 26.83
C LYS A 131 12.04 -6.20 26.24
N ASN A 132 12.07 -5.88 24.95
CA ASN A 132 13.15 -5.08 24.34
C ASN A 132 12.64 -3.68 23.92
N LYS A 133 13.57 -2.74 23.66
CA LYS A 133 13.23 -1.34 23.33
C LYS A 133 12.39 -1.21 22.05
N GLU A 134 12.68 -2.00 21.01
CA GLU A 134 11.91 -2.02 19.75
C GLU A 134 10.44 -2.41 19.98
N SER A 135 10.21 -3.41 20.84
CA SER A 135 8.86 -3.85 21.20
C SER A 135 8.06 -2.78 21.93
N GLY A 136 8.70 -1.97 22.80
CA GLY A 136 8.05 -0.86 23.50
C GLY A 136 7.57 0.24 22.53
N THR A 137 8.42 0.65 21.60
CA THR A 137 8.07 1.64 20.56
C THR A 137 6.94 1.13 19.68
N ALA A 138 6.98 -0.14 19.27
CA ALA A 138 5.92 -0.75 18.46
C ALA A 138 4.55 -0.78 19.16
N CYS A 139 4.52 -1.08 20.47
CA CYS A 139 3.28 -1.04 21.25
C CYS A 139 2.67 0.36 21.34
N ASN A 140 3.49 1.39 21.51
CA ASN A 140 3.02 2.77 21.57
C ASN A 140 2.38 3.18 20.23
N ILE A 141 3.08 2.92 19.12
CA ILE A 141 2.61 3.23 17.77
C ILE A 141 1.32 2.48 17.45
N LEU A 142 1.18 1.22 17.87
CA LEU A 142 -0.08 0.49 17.69
C LEU A 142 -1.25 1.13 18.46
N SER A 143 -1.00 1.57 19.69
CA SER A 143 -2.06 2.20 20.49
C SER A 143 -2.54 3.53 19.89
N GLU A 144 -1.65 4.27 19.26
CA GLU A 144 -1.98 5.48 18.50
C GLU A 144 -2.68 5.09 17.19
N PHE A 145 -2.23 4.03 16.53
CA PHE A 145 -2.82 3.49 15.32
C PHE A 145 -4.29 3.09 15.51
N GLU A 146 -4.59 2.28 16.52
CA GLU A 146 -5.96 1.82 16.78
C GLU A 146 -6.91 2.98 17.16
N LYS A 147 -6.40 4.01 17.84
CA LYS A 147 -7.16 5.22 18.18
C LYS A 147 -7.38 6.13 16.96
N GLY A 148 -6.36 6.30 16.13
CA GLY A 148 -6.37 7.19 14.96
C GLY A 148 -7.14 6.62 13.78
N PHE A 149 -7.03 5.30 13.53
CA PHE A 149 -7.58 4.70 12.31
C PHE A 149 -9.10 4.80 12.20
N LYS A 150 -9.83 4.88 13.32
CA LYS A 150 -11.28 5.15 13.31
C LYS A 150 -11.62 6.52 12.69
N LYS A 151 -10.75 7.51 12.84
CA LYS A 151 -10.90 8.84 12.23
C LYS A 151 -10.53 8.81 10.74
N THR A 152 -9.61 7.92 10.35
CA THR A 152 -9.18 7.74 8.97
C THR A 152 -10.29 7.20 8.05
N TYR A 153 -11.37 6.60 8.59
CA TYR A 153 -12.47 6.04 7.79
C TYR A 153 -13.13 7.03 6.81
N PHE A 154 -13.04 8.33 7.09
CA PHE A 154 -13.58 9.40 6.25
C PHE A 154 -12.48 10.24 5.58
N TYR A 155 -11.21 9.92 5.82
CA TYR A 155 -10.10 10.70 5.31
C TYR A 155 -9.87 10.40 3.83
N ALA A 156 -9.97 11.45 3.01
CA ALA A 156 -9.89 11.37 1.56
C ALA A 156 -8.75 12.22 0.98
N GLY A 157 -7.75 12.61 1.78
CA GLY A 157 -6.64 13.44 1.32
C GLY A 157 -6.98 14.93 1.21
N ASP A 158 -6.10 15.70 0.55
CA ASP A 158 -6.40 17.09 0.17
C ASP A 158 -7.51 17.12 -0.89
N LEU A 159 -8.68 17.57 -0.46
CA LEU A 159 -9.88 17.64 -1.30
C LEU A 159 -9.69 18.57 -2.50
N ARG A 160 -8.87 19.62 -2.40
CA ARG A 160 -8.64 20.56 -3.51
C ARG A 160 -7.88 19.88 -4.65
N ILE A 161 -6.82 19.14 -4.32
CA ILE A 161 -6.04 18.38 -5.32
C ILE A 161 -6.90 17.26 -5.91
N ARG A 162 -7.67 16.56 -5.06
CA ARG A 162 -8.62 15.53 -5.50
C ARG A 162 -9.63 16.09 -6.50
N ASP A 163 -10.32 17.18 -6.15
CA ASP A 163 -11.43 17.71 -6.95
C ASP A 163 -10.91 18.29 -8.27
N SER A 164 -9.73 18.90 -8.26
CA SER A 164 -9.02 19.29 -9.48
C SER A 164 -8.74 18.09 -10.39
N PHE A 165 -8.28 16.98 -9.81
CA PHE A 165 -7.99 15.75 -10.57
C PHE A 165 -9.25 15.05 -11.09
N ILE A 166 -10.33 15.01 -10.29
CA ILE A 166 -11.64 14.51 -10.74
C ILE A 166 -12.14 15.32 -11.94
N SER A 167 -12.11 16.66 -11.83
CA SER A 167 -12.52 17.56 -12.90
C SER A 167 -11.73 17.31 -14.18
N ALA A 168 -10.43 17.04 -14.07
CA ALA A 168 -9.59 16.67 -15.20
C ALA A 168 -10.05 15.38 -15.89
N ILE A 169 -10.35 14.34 -15.12
CA ILE A 169 -10.87 13.07 -15.64
C ILE A 169 -12.22 13.27 -16.32
N GLU A 170 -13.14 14.01 -15.70
CA GLU A 170 -14.46 14.28 -16.27
C GLU A 170 -14.38 14.99 -17.62
N ARG A 171 -13.45 15.94 -17.78
CA ARG A 171 -13.18 16.57 -19.09
C ARG A 171 -12.74 15.56 -20.13
N VAL A 172 -11.83 14.65 -19.79
CA VAL A 172 -11.38 13.61 -20.73
C VAL A 172 -12.53 12.65 -21.07
N ILE A 173 -13.35 12.27 -20.08
CA ILE A 173 -14.54 11.44 -20.32
C ILE A 173 -15.51 12.10 -21.31
N GLN A 174 -15.75 13.40 -21.15
CA GLN A 174 -16.64 14.15 -22.05
C GLN A 174 -16.12 14.21 -23.49
N LEU A 175 -14.80 14.20 -23.69
CA LEU A 175 -14.17 14.29 -25.01
C LEU A 175 -13.97 12.92 -25.68
N GLU A 176 -13.60 11.90 -24.90
CA GLU A 176 -13.05 10.64 -25.41
C GLU A 176 -13.92 9.41 -25.09
N GLY A 177 -14.98 9.58 -24.30
CA GLY A 177 -15.85 8.50 -23.83
C GLY A 177 -15.43 7.90 -22.48
N THR A 178 -16.10 6.82 -22.08
CA THR A 178 -15.99 6.23 -20.73
C THR A 178 -15.10 4.99 -20.66
N ASP A 179 -14.30 4.69 -21.69
CA ASP A 179 -13.32 3.61 -21.58
C ASP A 179 -12.26 3.98 -20.54
N TYR A 180 -12.18 3.19 -19.47
CA TYR A 180 -11.35 3.50 -18.31
C TYR A 180 -9.86 3.57 -18.66
N ILE A 181 -9.36 2.63 -19.46
CA ILE A 181 -7.92 2.57 -19.73
C ILE A 181 -7.51 3.71 -20.67
N ASP A 182 -8.32 3.98 -21.69
CA ASP A 182 -8.07 5.06 -22.63
C ASP A 182 -8.13 6.41 -21.94
N VAL A 183 -9.14 6.66 -21.11
CA VAL A 183 -9.26 7.91 -20.33
C VAL A 183 -8.05 8.11 -19.44
N ILE A 184 -7.69 7.13 -18.60
CA ILE A 184 -6.57 7.28 -17.65
C ILE A 184 -5.23 7.50 -18.37
N LYS A 185 -5.04 6.93 -19.56
CA LYS A 185 -3.83 7.13 -20.37
C LYS A 185 -3.79 8.48 -21.08
N LYS A 186 -4.94 9.09 -21.37
CA LYS A 186 -5.06 10.37 -22.08
C LYS A 186 -5.06 11.60 -21.15
N ILE A 187 -5.11 11.41 -19.83
CA ILE A 187 -4.92 12.50 -18.87
C ILE A 187 -3.55 13.14 -19.12
N ASP A 188 -3.51 14.47 -19.18
CA ASP A 188 -2.25 15.18 -19.38
C ASP A 188 -1.29 14.96 -18.20
N PRO A 189 0.03 15.10 -18.42
CA PRO A 189 1.02 14.81 -17.39
C PRO A 189 0.87 15.64 -16.10
N LEU A 190 0.35 16.88 -16.18
CA LEU A 190 0.19 17.74 -15.01
C LEU A 190 -0.97 17.24 -14.14
N ASP A 191 -2.11 16.95 -14.75
CA ASP A 191 -3.27 16.40 -14.04
C ASP A 191 -2.99 14.98 -13.51
N ALA A 192 -2.27 14.15 -14.28
CA ALA A 192 -1.81 12.84 -13.81
C ALA A 192 -0.88 12.94 -12.59
N ASN A 193 -0.04 13.98 -12.54
CA ASN A 193 0.79 14.27 -11.38
C ASN A 193 -0.06 14.70 -10.17
N ASN A 194 -1.10 15.53 -10.36
CA ASN A 194 -2.03 15.91 -9.28
C ASN A 194 -2.69 14.68 -8.64
N GLY A 195 -3.19 13.74 -9.45
CA GLY A 195 -3.75 12.50 -8.90
C GLY A 195 -2.72 11.63 -8.19
N THR A 196 -1.45 11.64 -8.64
CA THR A 196 -0.35 10.95 -7.94
C THR A 196 -0.07 11.60 -6.59
N LEU A 197 0.03 12.93 -6.55
CA LEU A 197 0.26 13.71 -5.33
C LEU A 197 -0.88 13.52 -4.34
N TRP A 198 -2.13 13.51 -4.80
CA TRP A 198 -3.29 13.27 -3.96
C TRP A 198 -3.23 11.91 -3.26
N LEU A 199 -3.00 10.83 -4.01
CA LEU A 199 -2.89 9.48 -3.44
C LEU A 199 -1.66 9.31 -2.54
N GLN A 200 -0.53 9.91 -2.92
CA GLN A 200 0.69 9.87 -2.11
C GLN A 200 0.51 10.66 -0.81
N GLY A 201 -0.18 11.80 -0.84
CA GLY A 201 -0.52 12.58 0.34
C GLY A 201 -1.38 11.79 1.33
N ILE A 202 -2.33 10.98 0.85
CA ILE A 202 -3.09 10.07 1.71
C ILE A 202 -2.17 9.09 2.43
N ILE A 203 -1.21 8.52 1.69
CA ILE A 203 -0.25 7.55 2.24
C ILE A 203 0.65 8.23 3.28
N ASP A 204 1.18 9.40 2.93
CA ASP A 204 2.13 10.15 3.76
C ASP A 204 1.48 10.63 5.05
N ASP A 205 0.25 11.15 5.00
CA ASP A 205 -0.48 11.61 6.19
C ASP A 205 -0.74 10.44 7.15
N ILE A 206 -1.23 9.30 6.63
CA ILE A 206 -1.42 8.10 7.46
C ILE A 206 -0.09 7.63 8.06
N VAL A 207 0.99 7.63 7.29
CA VAL A 207 2.31 7.21 7.76
C VAL A 207 2.90 8.17 8.80
N ASN A 208 2.71 9.48 8.63
CA ASN A 208 3.22 10.52 9.50
C ASN A 208 2.43 10.64 10.80
N ASP A 209 1.11 10.46 10.76
CA ASP A 209 0.23 10.45 11.93
C ASP A 209 0.63 9.37 12.95
N PHE A 210 1.27 8.28 12.50
CA PHE A 210 1.77 7.21 13.36
C PHE A 210 3.26 7.31 13.68
N ASN A 211 3.81 8.51 13.48
CA ASN A 211 5.12 8.96 13.92
C ASN A 211 6.24 7.93 13.69
N LEU A 212 6.29 7.35 12.48
CA LEU A 212 7.31 6.34 12.10
C LEU A 212 8.74 6.92 12.16
N GLN A 213 8.91 8.23 12.37
CA GLN A 213 10.18 8.84 12.71
C GLN A 213 10.76 8.32 14.03
N ALA A 214 9.92 7.84 14.96
CA ALA A 214 10.35 7.20 16.22
C ALA A 214 11.06 5.84 16.03
N PHE A 215 11.05 5.29 14.80
CA PHE A 215 11.77 4.07 14.43
C PHE A 215 13.11 4.34 13.71
N ARG A 216 13.47 5.61 13.46
CA ARG A 216 14.75 6.01 12.86
C ARG A 216 15.86 6.13 13.89
#